data_AF-A0A163F148-F1
#
_entry.id   AF-A0A163F148-F1
#
_cell.length_a   1.000
_cell.length_b   1.000
_cell.length_c   1.000
_cell.angle_alpha   90.00
_cell.angle_beta   90.00
_cell.angle_gamma   90.00
#
_symmetry.space_group_name_H-M   'P 1'
#
loop_
_entity.id
_entity.type
_entity.pdbx_description
1 polymer ?
#
loop_
_entity_poly.entity_id
_entity_poly.type
_entity_poly.pdbx_seq_one_letter_code
_entity_poly.pdbx_strand_id
1 'polypeptide(L)'
;MHDGSDLMLHFANGTTAQHTAVLSCDGIKSCIRSVVLNRSDPAAAMFSCKCAYRGLVPMAKEILGEDETKTPQLHLGYHGHVLTVPISNRNILKVVAFSARPIWTDPDWVVQSSREDMLRD
;
A
#
# COMPACT_ATOMS: atom_id res chain seq x y z
N MET A 1 -13.59 -24.18 -37.57
CA MET A 1 -13.52 -22.71 -37.59
C MET A 1 -13.52 -22.28 -36.13
N HIS A 2 -12.38 -21.82 -35.60
CA HIS A 2 -12.35 -21.15 -34.29
C HIS A 2 -12.31 -19.66 -34.60
N ASP A 3 -13.46 -19.02 -34.37
CA ASP A 3 -13.65 -17.59 -34.45
C ASP A 3 -13.42 -17.03 -33.04
N GLY A 4 -12.24 -16.45 -32.80
CA GLY A 4 -11.84 -15.93 -31.49
C GLY A 4 -10.34 -15.69 -31.45
N SER A 5 -9.92 -14.43 -31.51
CA SER A 5 -8.51 -14.04 -31.53
C SER A 5 -7.79 -14.44 -30.25
N ASP A 6 -6.86 -15.39 -30.32
CA ASP A 6 -5.95 -15.70 -29.22
C ASP A 6 -5.17 -14.44 -28.79
N LEU A 7 -4.87 -14.34 -27.49
CA LEU A 7 -4.04 -13.29 -26.92
C LEU A 7 -2.57 -13.71 -26.95
N MET A 8 -1.70 -12.77 -27.32
CA MET A 8 -0.26 -12.94 -27.33
C MET A 8 0.39 -12.09 -26.25
N LEU A 9 1.07 -12.74 -25.31
CA LEU A 9 1.86 -12.10 -24.26
C LEU A 9 3.28 -11.88 -24.75
N HIS A 10 3.81 -10.68 -24.51
CA HIS A 10 5.22 -10.33 -24.75
C HIS A 10 5.90 -10.08 -23.41
N PHE A 11 6.93 -10.86 -23.11
CA PHE A 11 7.68 -10.75 -21.87
C PHE A 11 8.95 -9.90 -22.06
N ALA A 12 9.42 -9.25 -21.00
CA ALA A 12 10.60 -8.37 -21.05
C ALA A 12 11.90 -9.10 -21.46
N ASN A 13 11.96 -10.43 -21.27
CA ASN A 13 13.07 -11.28 -21.73
C ASN A 13 13.02 -11.62 -23.24
N GLY A 14 12.04 -11.10 -23.97
CA GLY A 14 11.85 -11.32 -25.41
C GLY A 14 11.04 -12.56 -25.78
N THR A 15 10.67 -13.40 -24.82
CA THR A 15 9.81 -14.57 -25.09
C THR A 15 8.34 -14.19 -25.27
N THR A 16 7.57 -15.09 -25.88
CA THR A 16 6.12 -14.93 -26.08
C THR A 16 5.34 -16.16 -25.61
N ALA A 17 4.06 -15.95 -25.30
CA ALA A 17 3.12 -17.03 -25.02
C ALA A 17 1.74 -16.70 -25.60
N GLN A 18 1.05 -17.70 -26.15
CA GLN A 18 -0.26 -17.56 -26.78
C GLN A 18 -1.32 -18.33 -25.99
N HIS A 19 -2.43 -17.66 -25.65
CA HIS A 19 -3.51 -18.24 -24.88
C HIS A 19 -4.88 -17.66 -25.30
N THR A 20 -5.93 -18.46 -25.14
CA THR A 20 -7.32 -18.04 -25.39
C THR A 20 -7.85 -17.08 -24.31
N ALA A 21 -7.23 -17.07 -23.13
CA ALA A 21 -7.58 -16.18 -22.02
C ALA A 21 -6.33 -15.84 -21.18
N VAL A 22 -6.32 -14.64 -20.61
CA VAL A 22 -5.26 -14.14 -19.71
C VAL A 22 -5.90 -13.54 -18.47
N LEU A 23 -5.43 -13.94 -17.29
CA LEU A 23 -5.78 -13.33 -16.01
C LEU A 23 -4.57 -12.54 -15.49
N SER A 24 -4.73 -11.24 -15.30
CA SER A 24 -3.66 -10.37 -14.78
C SER A 24 -3.80 -10.14 -13.28
N CYS A 25 -2.73 -10.43 -12.54
CA CYS A 25 -2.61 -10.16 -11.11
C CYS A 25 -1.37 -9.28 -10.82
N ASP A 26 -1.08 -8.34 -11.72
CA ASP A 26 0.12 -7.49 -11.77
C ASP A 26 0.04 -6.21 -10.90
N GLY A 27 -0.97 -6.10 -10.04
CA GLY A 27 -1.05 -5.09 -8.98
C GLY A 27 -1.48 -3.69 -9.41
N ILE A 28 -1.29 -2.71 -8.52
CA ILE A 28 -1.87 -1.35 -8.68
C ILE A 28 -1.32 -0.59 -9.89
N LYS A 29 -0.07 -0.84 -10.29
CA LYS A 29 0.57 -0.28 -11.49
C LYS A 29 0.43 -1.21 -12.72
N SER A 30 -0.64 -2.01 -12.77
CA SER A 30 -0.92 -2.98 -13.84
C SER A 30 -0.71 -2.41 -15.24
N CYS A 31 0.08 -3.11 -16.05
CA CYS A 31 0.25 -2.77 -17.46
C CYS A 31 -0.91 -3.31 -18.30
N ILE A 32 -1.55 -4.40 -17.87
CA ILE A 32 -2.69 -5.01 -18.59
C ILE A 32 -3.97 -4.18 -18.44
N ARG A 33 -4.09 -3.36 -17.39
CA ARG A 33 -5.27 -2.51 -17.18
C ARG A 33 -5.56 -1.58 -18.35
N SER A 34 -4.53 -1.03 -19.02
CA SER A 34 -4.73 -0.17 -20.20
C SER A 34 -5.34 -0.94 -21.38
N VAL A 35 -4.89 -2.18 -21.60
CA VAL A 35 -5.38 -3.08 -22.64
C VAL A 35 -6.84 -3.44 -22.39
N VAL A 36 -7.20 -3.78 -21.16
CA VAL A 36 -8.58 -4.14 -20.78
C VAL A 36 -9.53 -2.96 -20.89
N LEU A 37 -9.11 -1.78 -20.44
CA LEU A 37 -9.97 -0.59 -20.46
C LEU A 37 -10.09 0.04 -21.85
N ASN A 38 -9.18 -0.30 -22.78
CA ASN A 38 -9.08 0.30 -24.11
C ASN A 38 -9.15 1.85 -24.06
N ARG A 39 -8.43 2.45 -23.11
CA ARG A 39 -8.37 3.91 -22.89
C ARG A 39 -6.95 4.40 -23.01
N SER A 40 -6.81 5.62 -23.54
CA SER A 40 -5.54 6.36 -23.53
C SER A 40 -5.09 6.72 -22.11
N ASP A 41 -6.04 6.93 -21.19
CA ASP A 41 -5.79 7.11 -19.76
C ASP A 41 -6.16 5.81 -18.99
N PRO A 42 -5.17 5.04 -18.51
CA PRO A 42 -5.35 3.68 -18.00
C PRO A 42 -5.91 3.59 -16.57
N ALA A 43 -6.60 4.62 -16.08
CA ALA A 43 -7.00 4.73 -14.68
C ALA A 43 -5.77 4.50 -13.77
N ALA A 44 -4.77 5.38 -13.92
CA ALA A 44 -3.55 5.30 -13.15
C ALA A 44 -3.81 5.40 -11.64
N ALA A 45 -2.93 4.81 -10.83
CA ALA A 45 -2.99 4.97 -9.39
C ALA A 45 -2.74 6.44 -9.03
N MET A 46 -3.62 7.03 -8.23
CA MET A 46 -3.51 8.43 -7.80
C MET A 46 -3.19 8.50 -6.31
N PHE A 47 -2.43 9.52 -5.93
CA PHE A 47 -2.15 9.79 -4.54
C PHE A 47 -3.44 10.16 -3.79
N SER A 48 -3.68 9.54 -2.64
CA SER A 48 -4.91 9.68 -1.87
C SER A 48 -4.96 10.92 -0.96
N CYS A 49 -3.95 11.80 -1.07
CA CYS A 49 -3.70 12.89 -0.14
C CYS A 49 -3.43 12.44 1.32
N LYS A 50 -2.99 11.19 1.50
CA LYS A 50 -2.65 10.60 2.80
C LYS A 50 -1.30 9.90 2.71
N CYS A 51 -0.45 10.15 3.71
CA CYS A 51 0.79 9.41 3.92
C CYS A 51 0.72 8.65 5.25
N ALA A 52 1.58 7.65 5.42
CA ALA A 52 1.63 6.84 6.63
C ALA A 52 3.06 6.62 7.09
N TYR A 53 3.36 7.07 8.31
CA TYR A 53 4.57 6.70 9.02
C TYR A 53 4.41 5.31 9.60
N ARG A 54 5.43 4.47 9.46
CA ARG A 54 5.39 3.08 9.90
C ARG A 54 6.57 2.80 10.80
N GLY A 55 6.28 2.29 11.99
CA GLY A 55 7.30 1.95 12.98
C GLY A 55 6.97 0.65 13.71
N LEU A 56 8.01 0.05 14.27
CA LEU A 56 7.90 -1.04 15.23
C LEU A 56 8.53 -0.56 16.53
N VAL A 57 7.80 -0.67 17.64
CA VAL A 57 8.32 -0.34 18.97
C VAL A 57 8.20 -1.55 19.89
N PRO A 58 9.11 -1.73 20.86
CA PRO A 58 8.93 -2.72 21.91
C PRO A 58 7.61 -2.51 22.65
N MET A 59 6.95 -3.60 23.03
CA MET A 59 5.70 -3.50 23.79
C MET A 59 5.94 -2.89 25.18
N ALA A 60 5.31 -1.76 25.48
CA ALA A 60 5.39 -1.08 26.77
C ALA A 60 4.10 -1.30 27.58
N LYS A 61 3.93 -2.52 28.10
CA LYS A 61 2.68 -2.93 28.79
C LYS A 61 2.32 -2.05 29.98
N GLU A 62 3.33 -1.54 30.68
CA GLU A 62 3.19 -0.68 31.85
C GLU A 62 2.57 0.69 31.52
N ILE A 63 2.66 1.12 30.25
CA ILE A 63 2.20 2.43 29.78
C ILE A 63 0.83 2.33 29.10
N LEU A 64 0.62 1.30 28.28
CA LEU A 64 -0.55 1.16 27.41
C LEU A 64 -1.77 0.54 28.11
N GLY A 65 -1.60 -0.05 29.29
CA GLY A 65 -2.66 -0.81 29.96
C GLY A 65 -2.93 -2.16 29.28
N GLU A 66 -3.69 -3.04 29.95
CA GLU A 66 -3.83 -4.42 29.49
C GLU A 66 -4.58 -4.56 28.15
N ASP A 67 -5.62 -3.77 27.93
CA ASP A 67 -6.51 -3.97 26.78
C ASP A 67 -5.88 -3.52 25.45
N GLU A 68 -5.15 -2.40 25.45
CA GLU A 68 -4.44 -1.90 24.28
C GLU A 68 -3.31 -2.84 23.85
N THR A 69 -2.72 -3.59 24.79
CA THR A 69 -1.64 -4.55 24.47
C THR A 69 -2.14 -5.86 23.86
N LYS A 70 -3.45 -6.13 23.96
CA LYS A 70 -4.08 -7.38 23.51
C LYS A 70 -4.79 -7.25 22.17
N THR A 71 -5.20 -6.04 21.80
CA THR A 71 -6.07 -5.80 20.65
C THR A 71 -5.60 -4.61 19.81
N PRO A 72 -5.81 -4.61 18.49
CA PRO A 72 -5.53 -3.44 17.66
C PRO A 72 -6.32 -2.21 18.13
N GLN A 73 -5.67 -1.06 18.20
CA GLN A 73 -6.30 0.22 18.56
C GLN A 73 -6.26 1.20 17.40
N LEU A 74 -7.35 1.94 17.22
CA LEU A 74 -7.43 3.05 16.27
C LEU A 74 -7.68 4.34 17.03
N HIS A 75 -6.63 5.14 17.20
CA HIS A 75 -6.69 6.44 17.84
C HIS A 75 -7.07 7.49 16.79
N LEU A 76 -8.23 8.12 16.94
CA LEU A 76 -8.78 9.08 16.00
C LEU A 76 -8.51 10.52 16.47
N GLY A 77 -8.10 11.38 15.54
CA GLY A 77 -7.93 12.81 15.78
C GLY A 77 -8.40 13.63 14.58
N TYR A 78 -8.42 14.95 14.75
CA TYR A 78 -8.69 15.86 13.64
C TYR A 78 -7.50 15.85 12.68
N HIS A 79 -7.76 15.60 11.39
CA HIS A 79 -6.76 15.47 10.31
C HIS A 79 -5.76 14.30 10.35
N GLY A 80 -5.67 13.54 11.44
CA GLY A 80 -4.77 12.39 11.57
C GLY A 80 -5.37 11.24 12.40
N HIS A 81 -4.83 10.04 12.23
CA HIS A 81 -5.18 8.90 13.07
C HIS A 81 -3.99 7.93 13.19
N VAL A 82 -3.97 7.14 14.25
CA VAL A 82 -2.90 6.16 14.52
C VAL A 82 -3.52 4.79 14.73
N LEU A 83 -3.04 3.82 13.95
CA LEU A 83 -3.34 2.41 14.14
C LEU A 83 -2.17 1.75 14.89
N THR A 84 -2.45 1.14 16.02
CA THR A 84 -1.49 0.29 16.74
C THR A 84 -1.94 -1.16 16.70
N VAL A 85 -1.01 -2.08 16.44
CA VAL A 85 -1.30 -3.52 16.33
C VAL A 85 -0.24 -4.30 17.10
N PRO A 86 -0.61 -5.01 18.18
CA PRO A 86 0.29 -5.97 18.82
C PRO A 86 0.64 -7.11 17.87
N ILE A 87 1.94 -7.35 17.65
CA ILE A 87 2.45 -8.44 16.81
C ILE A 87 3.53 -9.22 17.56
N SER A 88 4.06 -10.29 16.96
CA SER A 88 5.16 -11.09 17.52
C SER A 88 4.87 -11.52 18.97
N ASN A 89 3.77 -12.27 19.16
CA ASN A 89 3.30 -12.72 20.49
C ASN A 89 3.15 -11.59 21.53
N ARG A 90 2.81 -10.37 21.08
CA ARG A 90 2.63 -9.16 21.90
C ARG A 90 3.93 -8.61 22.49
N ASN A 91 5.07 -8.86 21.84
CA ASN A 91 6.36 -8.26 22.22
C ASN A 91 6.70 -7.00 21.41
N ILE A 92 6.06 -6.81 20.25
CA ILE A 92 6.25 -5.65 19.39
C ILE A 92 4.90 -5.00 19.14
N LEU A 93 4.85 -3.68 19.21
CA LEU A 93 3.72 -2.89 18.75
C LEU A 93 4.04 -2.30 17.38
N LYS A 94 3.29 -2.70 16.36
CA LYS A 94 3.33 -2.05 15.05
C LYS A 94 2.52 -0.77 15.13
N VAL A 95 3.12 0.34 14.71
CA VAL A 95 2.50 1.67 14.70
C VAL A 95 2.39 2.14 13.25
N VAL A 96 1.21 2.60 12.87
CA VAL A 96 0.95 3.27 11.59
C VAL A 96 0.25 4.59 11.87
N ALA A 97 0.97 5.70 11.70
CA ALA A 97 0.43 7.05 11.91
C ALA A 97 0.14 7.69 10.55
N PHE A 98 -1.12 8.09 10.34
CA PHE A 98 -1.61 8.62 9.09
C PHE A 98 -1.70 10.15 9.15
N SER A 99 -1.10 10.82 8.18
CA SER A 99 -1.10 12.27 8.03
C SER A 99 -1.66 12.69 6.67
N ALA A 100 -2.33 13.85 6.63
CA ALA A 100 -2.86 14.43 5.41
C ALA A 100 -1.78 15.24 4.68
N ARG A 101 -1.62 15.01 3.37
CA ARG A 101 -0.71 15.79 2.53
C ARG A 101 -1.38 16.12 1.20
N PRO A 102 -1.31 17.36 0.70
CA PRO A 102 -2.00 17.72 -0.54
C PRO A 102 -1.35 17.09 -1.78
N ILE A 103 -0.04 16.87 -1.75
CA ILE A 103 0.74 16.34 -2.88
C ILE A 103 1.79 15.34 -2.38
N TRP A 104 2.16 14.42 -3.27
CA TRP A 104 3.31 13.53 -3.10
C TRP A 104 4.30 13.81 -4.22
N THR A 105 5.48 14.31 -3.88
CA THR A 105 6.50 14.76 -4.85
C THR A 105 7.63 13.77 -5.05
N ASP A 106 7.73 12.76 -4.19
CA ASP A 106 8.78 11.74 -4.29
C ASP A 106 8.39 10.69 -5.35
N PRO A 107 9.31 10.28 -6.24
CA PRO A 107 9.03 9.21 -7.20
C PRO A 107 8.73 7.87 -6.50
N ASP A 108 9.28 7.64 -5.31
CA ASP A 108 9.06 6.44 -4.51
C ASP A 108 7.87 6.62 -3.55
N TRP A 109 7.09 5.55 -3.38
CA TRP A 109 5.94 5.55 -2.45
C TRP A 109 6.33 5.21 -1.01
N VAL A 110 7.60 4.86 -0.79
CA VAL A 110 8.17 4.51 0.50
C VAL A 110 9.52 5.18 0.62
N VAL A 111 9.62 6.15 1.53
CA VAL A 111 10.83 6.91 1.80
C VAL A 111 11.22 6.77 3.26
N GLN A 112 12.50 6.94 3.56
CA GLN A 112 12.96 7.05 4.94
C GLN A 112 12.51 8.38 5.54
N SER A 113 12.15 8.40 6.81
CA SER A 113 11.78 9.62 7.54
C SER A 113 12.26 9.53 8.98
N SER A 114 12.54 10.67 9.58
CA SER A 114 12.91 10.73 10.99
C SER A 114 11.67 10.77 11.89
N ARG A 115 11.86 10.46 13.18
CA ARG A 115 10.82 10.64 14.19
C ARG A 115 10.45 12.12 14.32
N GLU A 116 11.43 13.01 14.19
CA GLU A 116 11.27 14.45 14.26
C GLU A 116 10.43 14.99 13.10
N ASP A 117 10.59 14.45 11.89
CA ASP A 117 9.74 14.79 10.75
C ASP A 117 8.29 14.38 10.99
N MET A 118 8.08 13.14 11.47
CA MET A 118 6.74 12.64 11.80
C MET A 118 6.04 13.51 12.85
N LEU A 119 6.76 14.00 13.85
CA LEU A 119 6.19 14.82 14.93
C LEU A 119 5.90 16.26 14.52
N ARG A 120 6.52 16.75 13.43
CA ARG A 120 6.28 18.09 12.88
C ARG A 120 5.11 18.13 11.89
N ASP A 121 4.68 16.97 11.42
CA ASP A 121 3.64 16.78 10.41
C ASP A 121 2.24 16.79 11.05
#